data_AF-A0A7C9IMU7-F1
#
_entry.id   AF-A0A7C9IMU7-F1
#
_cell.length_a   1.000
_cell.length_b   1.000
_cell.length_c   1.000
_cell.angle_alpha   90.00
_cell.angle_beta   90.00
_cell.angle_gamma   90.00
#
_symmetry.space_group_name_H-M   'P 1'
#
loop_
_entity.id
_entity.type
_entity.pdbx_description
1 polymer ?
#
loop_
_entity_poly.entity_id
_entity_poly.type
_entity_poly.pdbx_seq_one_letter_code
_entity_poly.pdbx_strand_id
1 'polypeptide(L)'
;MKRFLAALVCSVCLAGLICLTGAVPASAEAPNMRQSINYFMNYFNEAVVQAIKIKEYEEQQGIAAKHPFTDEFVFFQDLNSRIEKSLGLALNLCDLYFIYNKTTYCFTKDEKNYLFDRLDNITEALQKIRDAPYPPTANLLENKSSVPAKQLAEFNERIDMLRAFIKSSLIVFQR
;
A
#
# COMPACT_ATOMS: atom_id res chain seq x y z
N MET A 1 22.80 -44.15 36.51
CA MET A 1 22.35 -43.66 35.18
C MET A 1 20.82 -43.62 35.06
N LYS A 2 20.11 -42.75 35.80
CA LYS A 2 18.62 -42.64 35.72
C LYS A 2 18.04 -41.26 36.09
N ARG A 3 18.80 -40.16 35.99
CA ARG A 3 18.28 -38.81 36.36
C ARG A 3 18.43 -37.72 35.29
N PHE A 4 19.13 -37.98 34.19
CA PHE A 4 19.34 -36.98 33.13
C PHE A 4 18.40 -37.12 31.92
N LEU A 5 17.53 -38.13 31.89
CA LEU A 5 16.60 -38.35 30.76
C LEU A 5 15.23 -37.68 30.95
N ALA A 6 14.85 -37.29 32.16
CA ALA A 6 13.54 -36.67 32.41
C ALA A 6 13.51 -35.17 32.07
N ALA A 7 14.65 -34.48 32.14
CA ALA A 7 14.72 -33.03 31.86
C ALA A 7 14.66 -32.71 30.35
N LEU A 8 15.02 -33.67 29.48
CA LEU A 8 15.06 -33.44 28.04
C LEU A 8 13.72 -33.70 27.35
N VAL A 9 12.80 -34.43 28.00
CA VAL A 9 11.47 -34.73 27.45
C VAL A 9 10.48 -33.58 27.70
N CYS A 10 10.58 -32.87 28.82
CA CYS A 10 9.70 -31.74 29.11
C CYS A 10 10.02 -30.48 28.28
N SER A 11 11.29 -30.23 27.93
CA SER A 11 11.66 -29.08 27.11
C SER A 11 11.31 -29.25 25.62
N VAL A 12 11.16 -30.48 25.13
CA VAL A 12 10.73 -30.74 23.75
C VAL A 12 9.20 -30.68 23.63
N CYS A 13 8.45 -31.08 24.66
CA CYS A 13 6.99 -30.94 24.67
C CYS A 13 6.52 -29.48 24.83
N LEU A 14 7.29 -28.63 25.51
CA LEU A 14 6.96 -27.20 25.62
C LEU A 14 7.32 -26.40 24.35
N ALA A 15 8.32 -26.86 23.57
CA ALA A 15 8.64 -26.28 22.27
C ALA A 15 7.67 -26.74 21.16
N GLY A 16 7.14 -27.96 21.27
CA GLY A 16 6.14 -28.49 20.33
C GLY A 16 4.75 -27.84 20.46
N LEU A 17 4.39 -27.34 21.66
CA LEU A 17 3.10 -26.66 21.87
C LEU A 17 3.09 -25.19 21.40
N ILE A 18 4.25 -24.58 21.18
CA ILE A 18 4.36 -23.20 20.67
C ILE A 18 4.30 -23.18 19.13
N CYS A 19 4.54 -24.30 18.46
CA CYS A 19 4.51 -24.41 16.99
C CYS A 19 3.19 -24.95 16.41
N LEU A 20 2.18 -25.20 17.25
CA LEU A 20 0.84 -25.66 16.83
C LEU A 20 -0.28 -24.67 17.09
N THR A 21 0.02 -23.45 17.54
CA THR A 21 -0.78 -22.28 17.14
C THR A 21 -0.36 -21.88 15.73
N GLY A 22 -0.48 -22.84 14.81
CA GLY A 22 -0.53 -22.54 13.40
C GLY A 22 -1.67 -21.57 13.23
N ALA A 23 -1.31 -20.33 12.90
CA ALA A 23 -1.94 -19.54 11.85
C ALA A 23 -3.38 -19.98 11.56
N VAL A 24 -4.27 -19.80 12.53
CA VAL A 24 -5.57 -19.28 12.16
C VAL A 24 -5.17 -17.94 11.55
N PRO A 25 -5.44 -17.65 10.27
CA PRO A 25 -5.51 -16.25 9.92
C PRO A 25 -6.55 -15.75 10.90
N ALA A 26 -6.14 -15.00 11.93
CA ALA A 26 -7.03 -14.11 12.62
C ALA A 26 -7.63 -13.35 11.45
N SER A 27 -8.84 -13.76 11.06
CA SER A 27 -9.54 -13.20 9.93
C SER A 27 -9.57 -11.74 10.29
N ALA A 28 -8.67 -10.96 9.68
CA ALA A 28 -8.46 -9.58 10.08
C ALA A 28 -9.84 -8.99 10.00
N GLU A 29 -10.41 -8.66 11.17
CA GLU A 29 -11.81 -8.30 11.25
C GLU A 29 -11.99 -7.17 10.26
N ALA A 30 -12.87 -7.37 9.28
CA ALA A 30 -12.87 -6.53 8.11
C ALA A 30 -13.06 -5.07 8.57
N PRO A 31 -12.24 -4.14 8.07
CA PRO A 31 -12.01 -2.87 8.72
C PRO A 31 -13.31 -2.08 8.79
N ASN A 32 -13.59 -1.47 9.94
CA ASN A 32 -14.72 -0.56 10.07
C ASN A 32 -14.43 0.77 9.36
N MET A 33 -15.46 1.62 9.27
CA MET A 33 -15.38 2.88 8.54
C MET A 33 -14.29 3.81 9.06
N ARG A 34 -14.09 3.88 10.38
CA ARG A 34 -13.05 4.71 11.01
C ARG A 34 -11.65 4.17 10.70
N GLN A 35 -11.48 2.84 10.75
CA GLN A 35 -10.22 2.19 10.39
C GLN A 35 -9.89 2.42 8.91
N SER A 36 -10.91 2.42 8.04
CA SER A 36 -10.76 2.70 6.61
C SER A 36 -10.30 4.12 6.33
N ILE A 37 -10.94 5.12 6.95
CA ILE A 37 -10.52 6.52 6.82
C ILE A 37 -9.08 6.70 7.33
N ASN A 38 -8.75 6.13 8.49
CA ASN A 38 -7.39 6.21 9.04
C ASN A 38 -6.35 5.55 8.12
N TYR A 39 -6.70 4.44 7.47
CA TYR A 39 -5.82 3.78 6.52
C TYR A 39 -5.49 4.70 5.33
N PHE A 40 -6.50 5.35 4.74
CA PHE A 40 -6.27 6.28 3.62
C PHE A 40 -5.42 7.49 4.02
N MET A 41 -5.60 8.01 5.24
CA MET A 41 -4.76 9.09 5.77
C MET A 41 -3.31 8.63 6.00
N ASN A 42 -3.10 7.41 6.47
CA ASN A 42 -1.75 6.84 6.63
C ASN A 42 -1.08 6.63 5.26
N TYR A 43 -1.81 6.08 4.28
CA TYR A 43 -1.33 5.99 2.90
C TYR A 43 -0.90 7.35 2.37
N PHE A 44 -1.72 8.39 2.59
CA PHE A 44 -1.40 9.76 2.19
C PHE A 44 -0.08 10.23 2.81
N ASN A 45 0.08 10.07 4.12
CA ASN A 45 1.30 10.49 4.82
C ASN A 45 2.54 9.76 4.30
N GLU A 46 2.47 8.44 4.10
CA GLU A 46 3.59 7.65 3.59
C GLU A 46 3.98 8.04 2.16
N ALA A 47 2.99 8.30 1.31
CA ALA A 47 3.21 8.77 -0.06
C ALA A 47 3.86 10.17 -0.10
N VAL A 48 3.45 11.08 0.77
CA VAL A 48 4.11 12.39 0.92
C VAL A 48 5.54 12.24 1.42
N VAL A 49 5.77 11.40 2.44
CA VAL A 49 7.12 11.12 2.95
C VAL A 49 8.01 10.55 1.85
N GLN A 50 7.48 9.65 1.01
CA GLN A 50 8.22 9.11 -0.11
C GLN A 50 8.62 10.19 -1.12
N ALA A 51 7.69 11.08 -1.50
CA ALA A 51 7.96 12.19 -2.40
C ALA A 51 9.03 13.15 -1.83
N ILE A 52 9.01 13.41 -0.52
CA ILE A 52 10.03 14.20 0.17
C ILE A 52 11.41 13.53 0.07
N LYS A 53 11.50 12.22 0.36
CA LYS A 53 12.77 11.47 0.26
C LYS A 53 13.34 11.51 -1.16
N ILE A 54 12.49 11.40 -2.18
CA ILE A 54 12.90 11.54 -3.57
C ILE A 54 13.49 12.93 -3.81
N LYS A 55 12.81 13.98 -3.32
CA LYS A 55 13.26 15.35 -3.48
C LYS A 55 14.60 15.63 -2.79
N GLU A 56 14.76 15.16 -1.56
CA GLU A 56 16.01 15.27 -0.80
C GLU A 56 17.16 14.58 -1.53
N TYR A 57 16.91 13.40 -2.11
CA TYR A 57 17.90 12.69 -2.91
C TYR A 57 18.29 13.47 -4.18
N GLU A 58 17.32 14.02 -4.92
CA GLU A 58 17.58 14.85 -6.11
C GLU A 58 18.48 16.04 -5.79
N GLU A 59 18.24 16.69 -4.64
CA GLU A 59 19.02 17.83 -4.17
C GLU A 59 20.44 17.42 -3.77
N GLN A 60 20.59 16.35 -2.97
CA GLN A 60 21.89 15.83 -2.54
C GLN A 60 22.79 15.42 -3.70
N GLN A 61 22.22 14.78 -4.72
CA GLN A 61 22.96 14.36 -5.91
C GLN A 61 23.16 15.50 -6.93
N GLY A 62 22.47 16.62 -6.74
CA GLY A 62 22.43 17.74 -7.67
C GLY A 62 21.79 17.38 -9.00
N ILE A 63 20.87 16.40 -9.03
CA ILE A 63 20.25 15.88 -10.26
C ILE A 63 19.46 17.00 -10.96
N ALA A 64 18.70 17.78 -10.20
CA ALA A 64 17.93 18.91 -10.72
C ALA A 64 18.81 20.04 -11.29
N ALA A 65 20.03 20.22 -10.77
CA ALA A 65 20.96 21.25 -11.22
C ALA A 65 21.88 20.77 -12.36
N LYS A 66 22.15 19.45 -12.44
CA LYS A 66 23.13 18.88 -13.36
C LYS A 66 22.59 18.73 -14.77
N HIS A 67 21.37 18.21 -15.00
CA HIS A 67 20.67 18.25 -16.29
C HIS A 67 19.22 17.71 -16.14
N PRO A 68 18.16 18.47 -16.50
CA PRO A 68 16.76 18.02 -16.47
C PRO A 68 16.40 16.95 -17.51
N PHE A 69 17.40 16.29 -18.10
CA PHE A 69 17.26 15.28 -19.15
C PHE A 69 18.02 13.99 -18.86
N THR A 70 18.53 13.79 -17.63
CA THR A 70 19.07 12.49 -17.26
C THR A 70 17.95 11.47 -17.10
N ASP A 71 18.21 10.21 -17.47
CA ASP A 71 17.23 9.12 -17.30
C ASP A 71 16.75 9.01 -15.84
N GLU A 72 17.64 9.32 -14.87
CA GLU A 72 17.33 9.33 -13.45
C GLU A 72 16.36 10.46 -13.06
N PHE A 73 16.57 11.68 -13.57
CA PHE A 73 15.64 12.79 -13.36
C PHE A 73 14.26 12.50 -13.97
N VAL A 74 14.23 12.01 -15.21
CA VAL A 74 12.98 11.67 -15.91
C VAL A 74 12.24 10.56 -15.16
N PHE A 75 12.96 9.57 -14.64
CA PHE A 75 12.40 8.53 -13.79
C PHE A 75 11.75 9.09 -12.53
N PHE A 76 12.44 9.94 -11.76
CA PHE A 76 11.88 10.49 -10.52
C PHE A 76 10.71 11.45 -10.77
N GLN A 77 10.72 12.20 -11.88
CA GLN A 77 9.55 12.96 -12.30
C GLN A 77 8.34 12.07 -12.57
N ASP A 78 8.52 10.97 -13.32
CA ASP A 78 7.43 10.04 -13.61
C ASP A 78 6.93 9.34 -12.34
N LEU A 79 7.84 8.91 -11.46
CA LEU A 79 7.50 8.32 -10.17
C LEU A 79 6.71 9.29 -9.28
N ASN A 80 7.15 10.55 -9.17
CA ASN A 80 6.42 11.57 -8.42
C ASN A 80 5.02 11.84 -9.01
N SER A 81 4.89 11.88 -10.34
CA SER A 81 3.58 12.02 -10.98
C SER A 81 2.64 10.86 -10.65
N ARG A 82 3.17 9.64 -10.57
CA ARG A 82 2.39 8.45 -10.19
C ARG A 82 1.99 8.47 -8.71
N ILE A 83 2.88 8.91 -7.82
CA ILE A 83 2.58 9.14 -6.41
C ILE A 83 1.46 10.17 -6.26
N GLU A 84 1.53 11.30 -6.99
CA GLU A 84 0.50 12.33 -6.95
C GLU A 84 -0.87 11.79 -7.44
N LYS A 85 -0.88 11.04 -8.55
CA LYS A 85 -2.11 10.43 -9.06
C LYS A 85 -2.70 9.43 -8.06
N SER A 86 -1.87 8.60 -7.42
CA SER A 86 -2.36 7.64 -6.43
C SER A 86 -2.83 8.30 -5.14
N LEU A 87 -2.22 9.42 -4.73
CA LEU A 87 -2.69 10.29 -3.65
C LEU A 87 -4.10 10.83 -3.94
N GLY A 88 -4.34 11.35 -5.15
CA GLY A 88 -5.65 11.84 -5.56
C GLY A 88 -6.73 10.75 -5.49
N LEU A 89 -6.39 9.52 -5.87
CA LEU A 89 -7.29 8.36 -5.77
C LEU A 89 -7.55 7.97 -4.30
N ALA A 90 -6.52 7.99 -3.44
CA ALA A 90 -6.66 7.70 -2.02
C ALA A 90 -7.54 8.73 -1.28
N LEU A 91 -7.42 10.01 -1.63
CA LEU A 91 -8.31 11.05 -1.11
C LEU A 91 -9.75 10.84 -1.58
N ASN A 92 -9.97 10.47 -2.85
CA ASN A 92 -11.31 10.15 -3.33
C ASN A 92 -11.94 8.99 -2.54
N LEU A 93 -11.16 7.97 -2.21
CA LEU A 93 -11.61 6.87 -1.34
C LEU A 93 -11.94 7.37 0.07
N CYS A 94 -11.08 8.19 0.67
CA CYS A 94 -11.34 8.78 1.98
C CYS A 94 -12.68 9.55 2.01
N ASP A 95 -12.95 10.36 0.99
CA ASP A 95 -14.20 11.11 0.87
C ASP A 95 -15.42 10.19 0.75
N LEU A 96 -15.35 9.16 -0.10
CA LEU A 96 -16.44 8.19 -0.27
C LEU A 96 -16.79 7.50 1.05
N TYR A 97 -15.77 7.04 1.78
CA TYR A 97 -15.96 6.38 3.08
C TYR A 97 -16.47 7.36 4.14
N PHE A 98 -15.96 8.59 4.16
CA PHE A 98 -16.41 9.63 5.08
C PHE A 98 -17.88 10.01 4.86
N ILE A 99 -18.30 10.23 3.62
CA ILE A 99 -19.69 10.54 3.28
C ILE A 99 -20.59 9.41 3.74
N TYR A 100 -20.27 8.15 3.39
CA TYR A 100 -21.06 6.98 3.79
C TYR A 100 -21.16 6.82 5.31
N ASN A 101 -20.10 7.16 6.06
CA ASN A 101 -20.10 7.12 7.53
C ASN A 101 -21.08 8.12 8.16
N LYS A 102 -21.20 9.30 7.55
CA LYS A 102 -21.95 10.43 8.11
C LYS A 102 -23.42 10.43 7.70
N THR A 103 -23.73 9.78 6.60
CA THR A 103 -25.10 9.63 6.13
C THR A 103 -25.81 8.53 6.92
N THR A 104 -26.76 8.89 7.78
CA THR A 104 -27.86 8.01 8.24
C THR A 104 -28.84 7.67 7.11
N TYR A 105 -28.37 7.72 5.86
CA TYR A 105 -29.16 7.66 4.66
C TYR A 105 -29.20 6.21 4.16
N CYS A 106 -30.40 5.66 4.03
CA CYS A 106 -30.59 4.37 3.36
C CYS A 106 -30.35 4.58 1.87
N PHE A 107 -29.15 4.27 1.39
CA PHE A 107 -28.84 4.35 -0.04
C PHE A 107 -29.78 3.45 -0.85
N THR A 108 -30.30 4.00 -1.93
CA THR A 108 -31.03 3.25 -2.95
C THR A 108 -30.11 2.21 -3.59
N LYS A 109 -30.70 1.20 -4.25
CA LYS A 109 -29.94 0.18 -4.98
C LYS A 109 -29.01 0.80 -6.04
N ASP A 110 -29.46 1.84 -6.72
CA ASP A 110 -28.71 2.50 -7.79
C ASP A 110 -27.52 3.28 -7.25
N GLU A 111 -27.67 3.96 -6.10
CA GLU A 111 -26.56 4.65 -5.43
C GLU A 111 -25.50 3.67 -4.92
N LYS A 112 -25.91 2.50 -4.41
CA LYS A 112 -24.98 1.44 -4.02
C LYS A 112 -24.21 0.90 -5.22
N ASN A 113 -24.88 0.65 -6.35
CA ASN A 113 -24.21 0.21 -7.58
C ASN A 113 -23.19 1.26 -8.05
N TYR A 114 -23.59 2.53 -8.09
CA TYR A 114 -22.69 3.63 -8.47
C TYR A 114 -21.45 3.70 -7.58
N LEU A 115 -21.60 3.48 -6.26
CA LEU A 115 -20.48 3.44 -5.33
C LEU A 115 -19.53 2.28 -5.64
N PHE A 116 -20.04 1.06 -5.84
CA PHE A 116 -19.19 -0.09 -6.19
C PHE A 116 -18.47 0.11 -7.53
N ASP A 117 -19.18 0.60 -8.56
CA ASP A 117 -18.58 0.94 -9.85
C ASP A 117 -17.44 1.96 -9.68
N ARG A 118 -17.62 2.97 -8.82
CA ARG A 118 -16.58 3.97 -8.55
C ARG A 118 -15.37 3.37 -7.83
N LEU A 119 -15.58 2.47 -6.88
CA LEU A 119 -14.50 1.77 -6.16
C LEU A 119 -13.72 0.83 -7.10
N ASP A 120 -14.41 0.15 -8.00
CA ASP A 120 -13.78 -0.70 -9.03
C ASP A 120 -12.96 0.14 -10.00
N ASN A 121 -13.51 1.25 -10.49
CA ASN A 121 -12.78 2.19 -11.35
C ASN A 121 -11.51 2.73 -10.69
N ILE A 122 -11.57 3.07 -9.39
CA ILE A 122 -10.37 3.50 -8.63
C ILE A 122 -9.36 2.36 -8.53
N THR A 123 -9.82 1.14 -8.23
CA THR A 123 -8.95 -0.04 -8.08
C THR A 123 -8.25 -0.40 -9.40
N GLU A 124 -8.95 -0.26 -10.52
CA GLU A 124 -8.37 -0.41 -11.86
C GLU A 124 -7.38 0.69 -12.20
N ALA A 125 -7.70 1.95 -11.87
CA ALA A 125 -6.80 3.07 -12.11
C ALA A 125 -5.47 2.90 -11.34
N LEU A 126 -5.54 2.44 -10.09
CA LEU A 126 -4.36 2.10 -9.29
C LEU A 126 -3.52 0.99 -9.95
N GLN A 127 -4.16 -0.05 -10.49
CA GLN A 127 -3.44 -1.11 -11.22
C GLN A 127 -2.76 -0.56 -12.47
N LYS A 128 -3.45 0.27 -13.25
CA LYS A 128 -2.90 0.91 -14.45
C LYS A 128 -1.69 1.80 -14.13
N ILE A 129 -1.74 2.54 -13.02
CA ILE A 129 -0.61 3.35 -12.55
C ILE A 129 0.60 2.48 -12.19
N ARG A 130 0.38 1.34 -11.53
CA ARG A 130 1.44 0.38 -11.16
C ARG A 130 2.07 -0.27 -12.39
N ASP A 131 1.24 -0.75 -13.31
CA ASP A 131 1.69 -1.57 -14.45
C ASP A 131 2.22 -0.73 -15.62
N ALA A 132 1.93 0.57 -15.65
CA ALA A 132 2.40 1.43 -16.72
C ALA A 132 3.94 1.38 -16.79
N PRO A 133 4.53 1.14 -17.97
CA PRO A 133 5.97 1.06 -18.11
C PRO A 133 6.60 2.42 -17.75
N TYR A 134 7.79 2.39 -17.16
CA TYR A 134 8.59 3.60 -16.98
C TYR A 134 9.28 3.97 -18.30
N PRO A 135 9.61 5.27 -18.53
CA PRO A 135 10.51 5.71 -19.61
C PRO A 135 11.83 4.91 -19.62
N PRO A 136 12.65 4.97 -20.68
CA PRO A 136 13.80 4.05 -20.83
C PRO A 136 14.73 4.13 -19.62
N THR A 137 14.61 3.15 -18.74
CA THR A 137 15.22 3.10 -17.39
C THR A 137 15.87 1.73 -17.12
N ALA A 138 16.02 0.89 -18.15
CA ALA A 138 16.49 -0.49 -18.01
C ALA A 138 17.77 -0.57 -17.16
N ASN A 139 18.75 0.29 -17.45
CA ASN A 139 20.03 0.33 -16.72
C ASN A 139 19.90 0.86 -15.27
N LEU A 140 18.92 1.72 -14.98
CA LEU A 140 18.71 2.32 -13.64
C LEU A 140 18.10 1.34 -12.64
N LEU A 141 17.26 0.43 -13.13
CA LEU A 141 16.49 -0.51 -12.31
C LEU A 141 17.14 -1.90 -12.19
N GLU A 142 18.17 -2.19 -12.99
CA GLU A 142 18.95 -3.44 -12.92
C GLU A 142 19.56 -3.66 -11.53
N ASN A 143 20.09 -2.61 -10.93
CA ASN A 143 20.61 -2.66 -9.56
C ASN A 143 19.45 -2.48 -8.55
N LYS A 144 18.90 -3.59 -8.04
CA LYS A 144 17.81 -3.58 -7.04
C LYS A 144 18.14 -2.83 -5.74
N SER A 145 19.41 -2.62 -5.44
CA SER A 145 19.88 -1.85 -4.28
C SER A 145 19.97 -0.34 -4.53
N SER A 146 19.82 0.11 -5.77
CA SER A 146 19.83 1.54 -6.13
C SER A 146 18.66 2.28 -5.50
N VAL A 147 18.83 3.59 -5.29
CA VAL A 147 17.75 4.44 -4.76
C VAL A 147 16.53 4.43 -5.69
N PRO A 148 16.65 4.59 -7.02
CA PRO A 148 15.52 4.45 -7.95
C PRO A 148 14.77 3.13 -7.79
N ALA A 149 15.47 1.99 -7.71
CA ALA A 149 14.86 0.68 -7.59
C ALA A 149 14.12 0.49 -6.26
N LYS A 150 14.71 0.97 -5.15
CA LYS A 150 14.07 0.94 -3.82
C LYS A 150 12.80 1.78 -3.77
N GLN A 151 12.85 2.99 -4.34
CA GLN A 151 11.69 3.89 -4.38
C GLN A 151 10.57 3.31 -5.25
N LEU A 152 10.90 2.69 -6.39
CA LEU A 152 9.91 1.98 -7.18
C LEU A 152 9.28 0.80 -6.43
N ALA A 153 10.10 0.01 -5.75
CA ALA A 153 9.61 -1.14 -4.98
C ALA A 153 8.65 -0.70 -3.86
N GLU A 154 9.02 0.32 -3.10
CA GLU A 154 8.19 0.91 -2.04
C GLU A 154 6.86 1.45 -2.60
N PHE A 155 6.91 2.13 -3.75
CA PHE A 155 5.70 2.61 -4.42
C PHE A 155 4.77 1.45 -4.85
N ASN A 156 5.32 0.44 -5.53
CA ASN A 156 4.56 -0.70 -6.01
C ASN A 156 3.93 -1.51 -4.88
N GLU A 157 4.69 -1.76 -3.81
CA GLU A 157 4.19 -2.42 -2.60
C GLU A 157 3.02 -1.62 -2.00
N ARG A 158 3.17 -0.29 -1.89
CA ARG A 158 2.12 0.55 -1.33
C ARG A 158 0.84 0.53 -2.17
N ILE A 159 0.95 0.54 -3.50
CA ILE A 159 -0.21 0.42 -4.40
C ILE A 159 -0.89 -0.95 -4.21
N ASP A 160 -0.12 -2.02 -4.10
CA ASP A 160 -0.66 -3.37 -3.86
C ASP A 160 -1.38 -3.47 -2.52
N MET A 161 -0.79 -2.92 -1.46
CA MET A 161 -1.41 -2.85 -0.15
C MET A 161 -2.71 -2.03 -0.17
N LEU A 162 -2.72 -0.86 -0.82
CA LEU A 162 -3.92 -0.04 -0.95
C LEU A 162 -5.04 -0.79 -1.67
N ARG A 163 -4.72 -1.46 -2.80
CA ARG A 163 -5.70 -2.24 -3.56
C ARG A 163 -6.23 -3.43 -2.77
N ALA A 164 -5.37 -4.13 -2.04
CA ALA A 164 -5.79 -5.21 -1.16
C ALA A 164 -6.69 -4.68 -0.03
N PHE A 165 -6.37 -3.52 0.53
CA PHE A 165 -7.17 -2.86 1.56
C PHE A 165 -8.57 -2.48 1.04
N ILE A 166 -8.66 -1.84 -0.13
CA ILE A 166 -9.96 -1.46 -0.73
C ILE A 166 -10.87 -2.68 -0.84
N LYS A 167 -10.34 -3.81 -1.32
CA LYS A 167 -11.09 -5.07 -1.45
C LYS A 167 -11.59 -5.60 -0.12
N SER A 168 -10.77 -5.56 0.94
CA SER A 168 -11.17 -6.05 2.26
C SER A 168 -12.13 -5.10 2.98
N SER A 169 -12.05 -3.79 2.69
CA SER A 169 -12.91 -2.78 3.30
C SER A 169 -14.27 -2.64 2.63
N LEU A 170 -14.51 -3.22 1.45
CA LEU A 170 -15.82 -3.17 0.75
C LEU A 170 -17.01 -3.63 1.61
N ILE A 171 -16.77 -4.50 2.59
CA ILE A 171 -17.82 -5.01 3.48
C ILE A 171 -18.55 -3.90 4.25
N VAL A 172 -17.92 -2.73 4.45
CA VAL A 172 -18.54 -1.61 5.18
C VAL A 172 -19.75 -1.05 4.45
N PHE A 173 -19.83 -1.25 3.13
CA PHE A 173 -20.93 -0.81 2.28
C PHE A 173 -22.03 -1.87 2.10
N GLN A 174 -21.77 -3.09 2.54
CA GLN A 174 -22.71 -4.22 2.48
C GLN A 174 -23.65 -4.27 3.69
N ARG A 175 -23.30 -3.55 4.77
CA ARG A 175 -24.15 -3.33 5.95
C ARG A 175 -25.20 -2.26 5.67
#